data_AF-A0AAF0E8Z6-F1
#
_entry.id   AF-A0AAF0E8Z6-F1
#
_cell.length_a   1.000
_cell.length_b   1.000
_cell.length_c   1.000
_cell.angle_alpha   90.00
_cell.angle_beta   90.00
_cell.angle_gamma   90.00
#
_symmetry.space_group_name_H-M   'P 1'
#
loop_
_entity.id
_entity.type
_entity.pdbx_description
1 polymer ?
#
loop_
_entity_poly.entity_id
_entity_poly.type
_entity_poly.pdbx_seq_one_letter_code
_entity_poly.pdbx_strand_id
1 'polypeptide(L)'
;MVSFGGGLVSGDHIDLDVDVGSDTRLLMLTQGSTKVYRERRGGDVPARVAQAPGPTEISQQYIRFIVRENATLILLPAPVTCFARSRYAQTQRFDLRSSTSSSLVLLDWFTSGRLVVDGPRDSTDMQRIPEMWHFYLYHSRNEVRIDGQVLVRDRQHLAQELPEVLQRDTKTDLARRCDPYTCYGLLVLV
;
A
#
# COMPACT_ATOMS: atom_id res chain seq x y z
N MET A 1 7.77 12.31 -1.41
CA MET A 1 7.87 11.64 -0.10
C MET A 1 9.10 10.74 -0.12
N VAL A 2 10.07 11.03 0.73
CA VAL A 2 11.29 10.23 0.89
C VAL A 2 11.08 9.37 2.13
N SER A 3 10.97 8.06 1.93
CA SER A 3 11.18 7.10 3.01
C SER A 3 12.66 6.71 2.96
N PHE A 4 13.41 6.95 4.03
CA PHE A 4 14.79 6.49 4.15
C PHE A 4 14.79 4.98 4.44
N GLY A 5 14.48 4.19 3.42
CA GLY A 5 14.34 2.74 3.53
C GLY A 5 13.60 2.22 2.31
N GLY A 6 14.08 1.14 1.71
CA GLY A 6 13.54 0.57 0.47
C GLY A 6 12.11 0.01 0.56
N GLY A 7 11.31 0.40 1.56
CA GLY A 7 9.95 -0.08 1.81
C GLY A 7 9.58 -0.01 3.30
N LEU A 8 8.43 -0.59 3.66
CA LEU A 8 7.91 -0.76 5.01
C LEU A 8 8.21 -2.16 5.54
N VAL A 9 8.67 -2.26 6.77
CA VAL A 9 8.85 -3.53 7.48
C VAL A 9 7.67 -3.83 8.40
N SER A 10 7.53 -5.10 8.78
CA SER A 10 6.49 -5.58 9.70
C SER A 10 6.39 -4.70 10.94
N GLY A 11 5.18 -4.20 11.21
CA GLY A 11 4.88 -3.35 12.37
C GLY A 11 5.17 -1.86 12.20
N ASP A 12 5.69 -1.41 11.05
CA ASP A 12 5.87 0.02 10.78
C ASP A 12 4.54 0.78 10.88
N HIS A 13 4.59 1.95 11.49
CA HIS A 13 3.45 2.86 11.60
C HIS A 13 3.87 4.26 11.18
N ILE A 14 3.17 4.84 10.21
CA ILE A 14 3.40 6.20 9.71
C ILE A 14 2.12 7.00 9.90
N ASP A 15 2.27 8.16 10.51
CA ASP A 15 1.24 9.19 10.62
C ASP A 15 1.81 10.49 10.05
N LEU A 16 1.15 11.04 9.02
CA LEU A 16 1.63 12.20 8.28
C LEU A 16 0.49 13.18 7.98
N ASP A 17 0.73 14.44 8.35
CA ASP A 17 -0.10 15.57 7.95
C ASP A 17 0.59 16.41 6.87
N VAL A 18 -0.15 16.76 5.83
CA VAL A 18 0.32 17.60 4.72
C VAL A 18 -0.65 18.77 4.54
N ASP A 19 -0.18 20.00 4.77
CA ASP A 19 -0.94 21.23 4.51
C ASP A 19 -0.42 21.88 3.22
N VAL A 20 -1.26 21.91 2.19
CA VAL A 20 -1.02 22.63 0.94
C VAL A 20 -1.62 24.01 1.10
N GLY A 21 -0.74 24.99 1.37
CA GLY A 21 -1.10 26.38 1.61
C GLY A 21 -1.90 27.03 0.47
N SER A 22 -2.56 28.16 0.74
CA SER A 22 -3.30 28.89 -0.28
C SER A 22 -2.38 29.28 -1.45
N ASP A 23 -2.96 29.35 -2.65
CA ASP A 23 -2.26 29.76 -3.88
C ASP A 23 -1.02 28.89 -4.21
N THR A 24 -0.94 27.68 -3.64
CA THR A 24 0.18 26.76 -3.78
C THR A 24 -0.18 25.56 -4.67
N ARG A 25 0.80 25.07 -5.43
CA ARG A 25 0.67 23.81 -6.18
C ARG A 25 1.71 22.83 -5.67
N LEU A 26 1.27 21.72 -5.09
CA LEU A 26 2.16 20.66 -4.58
C LEU A 26 2.06 19.43 -5.48
N LEU A 27 3.19 19.07 -6.10
CA LEU A 27 3.38 17.76 -6.72
C LEU A 27 4.09 16.83 -5.72
N MET A 28 3.40 15.77 -5.30
CA MET A 28 3.95 14.74 -4.44
C MET A 28 4.14 13.43 -5.22
N LEU A 29 5.41 13.07 -5.39
CA LEU A 29 5.87 11.81 -5.97
C LEU A 29 6.53 10.94 -4.89
N THR A 30 6.72 9.65 -5.15
CA THR A 30 7.61 8.80 -4.36
C THR A 30 8.90 8.51 -5.13
N GLN A 31 9.99 8.29 -4.41
CA GLN A 31 11.30 8.00 -5.02
C GLN A 31 11.38 6.58 -5.61
N GLY A 32 10.42 5.71 -5.24
CA GLY A 32 10.27 4.36 -5.75
C GLY A 32 8.96 3.75 -5.26
N SER A 33 8.70 2.50 -5.63
CA SER A 33 7.54 1.77 -5.11
C SER A 33 7.63 1.57 -3.60
N THR A 34 6.49 1.71 -2.92
CA THR A 34 6.39 1.35 -1.51
C THR A 34 6.33 -0.16 -1.42
N LYS A 35 7.49 -0.79 -1.17
CA LYS A 35 7.58 -2.23 -0.96
C LYS A 35 7.13 -2.55 0.46
N VAL A 36 6.20 -3.46 0.64
CA VAL A 36 5.81 -3.93 1.98
C VAL A 36 6.44 -5.29 2.19
N TYR A 37 7.40 -5.36 3.11
CA TYR A 37 8.15 -6.58 3.37
C TYR A 37 7.30 -7.58 4.16
N ARG A 38 7.70 -8.86 4.06
CA ARG A 38 7.07 -9.97 4.78
C ARG A 38 6.97 -9.70 6.28
N GLU A 39 5.94 -10.26 6.90
CA GLU A 39 5.86 -10.33 8.36
C GLU A 39 7.13 -10.95 8.93
N ARG A 40 7.61 -10.38 10.04
CA ARG A 40 8.68 -11.00 10.82
C ARG A 40 8.08 -12.18 11.58
N ARG A 41 8.12 -13.38 10.99
CA ARG A 41 8.01 -14.61 11.78
C ARG A 41 9.31 -14.77 12.57
N GLY A 42 9.35 -14.16 13.76
CA GLY A 42 10.40 -14.32 14.77
C GLY A 42 11.82 -14.51 14.22
N GLY A 43 12.46 -13.44 13.74
CA GLY A 43 13.90 -13.45 13.53
C GLY A 43 14.61 -13.30 14.87
N ASP A 44 15.45 -14.26 15.24
CA ASP A 44 16.38 -14.25 16.40
C ASP A 44 15.81 -13.70 17.72
N VAL A 45 14.52 -13.92 17.98
CA VAL A 45 13.95 -13.62 19.28
C VAL A 45 14.12 -14.88 20.14
N PRO A 46 14.66 -14.79 21.38
CA PRO A 46 14.78 -15.95 22.27
C PRO A 46 13.45 -16.72 22.29
N ALA A 47 13.50 -18.04 22.18
CA ALA A 47 12.36 -18.95 21.95
C ALA A 47 11.10 -18.71 22.82
N ARG A 48 11.24 -17.92 23.90
CA ARG A 48 10.18 -17.49 24.81
C ARG A 48 9.22 -16.44 24.22
N VAL A 49 9.61 -15.66 23.20
CA VAL A 49 8.73 -14.65 22.57
C VAL A 49 7.98 -15.20 21.35
N ALA A 50 8.52 -16.25 20.70
CA ALA A 50 7.87 -16.94 19.58
C ALA A 50 6.55 -17.64 19.96
N GLN A 51 6.28 -17.80 21.26
CA GLN A 51 5.04 -18.39 21.78
C GLN A 51 4.04 -17.36 22.34
N ALA A 52 4.31 -16.07 22.21
CA ALA A 52 3.37 -15.04 22.65
C ALA A 52 2.17 -14.99 21.68
N PRO A 53 0.92 -15.23 22.13
CA PRO A 53 -0.25 -15.00 21.31
C PRO A 53 -0.44 -13.48 21.16
N GLY A 54 -0.44 -13.00 19.92
CA GLY A 54 -0.58 -11.58 19.60
C GLY A 54 -0.97 -11.36 18.14
N PRO A 55 -1.59 -10.21 17.82
CA PRO A 55 -2.05 -9.93 16.46
C PRO A 55 -0.87 -9.93 15.51
N THR A 56 -1.05 -10.62 14.41
CA THR A 56 -0.06 -10.80 13.36
C THR A 56 0.15 -9.44 12.67
N GLU A 57 1.32 -8.84 12.95
CA GLU A 57 1.63 -7.41 12.81
C GLU A 57 1.27 -6.84 11.43
N ILE A 58 0.71 -5.63 11.42
CA ILE A 58 0.29 -4.92 10.19
C ILE A 58 1.15 -3.67 10.04
N SER A 59 1.76 -3.47 8.88
CA SER A 59 2.38 -2.18 8.55
C SER A 59 1.28 -1.20 8.16
N GLN A 60 1.26 -0.03 8.81
CA GLN A 60 0.16 0.94 8.74
C GLN A 60 0.64 2.32 8.28
N GLN A 61 -0.19 2.96 7.46
CA GLN A 61 -0.02 4.35 7.07
C GLN A 61 -1.33 5.12 7.24
N TYR A 62 -1.26 6.26 7.92
CA TYR A 62 -2.29 7.27 7.95
C TYR A 62 -1.74 8.57 7.38
N ILE A 63 -2.38 9.10 6.34
CA ILE A 63 -1.97 10.37 5.74
C ILE A 63 -3.18 11.27 5.58
N ARG A 64 -3.09 12.48 6.12
CA ARG A 64 -4.11 13.50 5.95
C ARG A 64 -3.55 14.68 5.16
N PHE A 65 -4.28 15.05 4.12
CA PHE A 65 -3.99 16.18 3.24
C PHE A 65 -5.03 17.27 3.43
N ILE A 66 -4.57 18.49 3.69
CA ILE A 66 -5.40 19.69 3.72
C ILE A 66 -5.03 20.52 2.50
N VAL A 67 -5.98 20.75 1.59
CA VAL A 67 -5.76 21.56 0.38
C VAL A 67 -6.52 22.85 0.52
N ARG A 68 -5.81 23.97 0.67
CA ARG A 68 -6.43 25.29 0.90
C ARG A 68 -7.01 25.89 -0.38
N GLU A 69 -7.59 27.07 -0.25
CA GLU A 69 -8.18 27.81 -1.37
C GLU A 69 -7.13 28.14 -2.42
N ASN A 70 -7.54 28.12 -3.69
CA ASN A 70 -6.66 28.35 -4.85
C ASN A 70 -5.43 27.40 -4.88
N ALA A 71 -5.49 26.27 -4.19
CA ALA A 71 -4.40 25.33 -4.08
C ALA A 71 -4.66 24.05 -4.85
N THR A 72 -3.60 23.40 -5.31
CA THR A 72 -3.68 22.15 -6.05
C THR A 72 -2.76 21.12 -5.42
N LEU A 73 -3.29 19.94 -5.14
CA LEU A 73 -2.50 18.76 -4.79
C LEU A 73 -2.50 17.78 -5.97
N ILE A 74 -1.30 17.40 -6.42
CA ILE A 74 -1.10 16.32 -7.39
C ILE A 74 -0.32 15.22 -6.69
N LEU A 75 -1.02 14.14 -6.32
CA LEU A 75 -0.46 12.97 -5.66
C LEU A 75 -0.35 11.82 -6.65
N LEU A 76 0.87 11.58 -7.14
CA LEU A 76 1.18 10.54 -8.13
C LEU A 76 2.32 9.65 -7.60
N PRO A 77 2.08 8.87 -6.53
CA PRO A 77 3.07 7.96 -6.00
C PRO A 77 3.33 6.81 -6.99
N ALA A 78 4.48 6.16 -6.87
CA ALA A 78 4.68 4.82 -7.42
C ALA A 78 3.77 3.82 -6.68
N PRO A 79 3.51 2.63 -7.25
CA PRO A 79 2.51 1.73 -6.67
C PRO A 79 2.99 1.15 -5.36
N VAL A 80 2.04 0.74 -4.52
CA VAL A 80 2.33 -0.17 -3.41
C VAL A 80 2.59 -1.58 -3.97
N THR A 81 3.66 -2.21 -3.49
CA THR A 81 4.01 -3.59 -3.85
C THR A 81 4.13 -4.43 -2.59
N CYS A 82 3.08 -5.19 -2.28
CA CYS A 82 3.10 -6.13 -1.15
C CYS A 82 3.92 -7.37 -1.52
N PHE A 83 4.94 -7.70 -0.72
CA PHE A 83 5.71 -8.94 -0.91
C PHE A 83 4.96 -10.13 -0.30
N ALA A 84 5.44 -11.33 -0.59
CA ALA A 84 4.84 -12.54 -0.05
C ALA A 84 4.74 -12.46 1.49
N ARG A 85 3.57 -12.84 2.02
CA ARG A 85 3.25 -12.88 3.46
C ARG A 85 3.39 -11.53 4.17
N SER A 86 3.10 -10.43 3.48
CA SER A 86 2.98 -9.11 4.09
C SER A 86 1.52 -8.78 4.45
N ARG A 87 1.35 -7.84 5.37
CA ARG A 87 0.08 -7.21 5.72
C ARG A 87 0.22 -5.70 5.70
N TYR A 88 -0.62 -5.06 4.91
CA TYR A 88 -0.58 -3.63 4.73
C TYR A 88 -1.96 -3.00 4.91
N ALA A 89 -2.01 -1.89 5.66
CA ALA A 89 -3.19 -1.06 5.77
C ALA A 89 -2.85 0.43 5.63
N GLN A 90 -3.52 1.10 4.70
CA GLN A 90 -3.42 2.54 4.47
C GLN A 90 -4.78 3.21 4.65
N THR A 91 -4.76 4.43 5.18
CA THR A 91 -5.87 5.37 5.10
C THR A 91 -5.35 6.73 4.67
N GLN A 92 -5.91 7.26 3.59
CA GLN A 92 -5.65 8.61 3.13
C GLN A 92 -6.93 9.44 3.20
N ARG A 93 -6.81 10.62 3.80
CA ARG A 93 -7.90 11.59 3.91
C ARG A 93 -7.50 12.88 3.20
N PHE A 94 -8.35 13.36 2.32
CA PHE A 94 -8.16 14.61 1.58
C PHE A 94 -9.28 15.57 1.96
N ASP A 95 -8.92 16.70 2.56
CA ASP A 95 -9.83 17.79 2.91
C ASP A 95 -9.54 19.00 2.01
N LEU A 96 -10.28 19.13 0.91
CA LEU A 96 -10.29 20.30 0.04
C LEU A 96 -11.16 21.38 0.69
N ARG A 97 -10.59 22.58 0.85
CA ARG A 97 -11.21 23.67 1.61
C ARG A 97 -12.13 24.58 0.80
N SER A 98 -12.09 24.47 -0.52
CA SER A 98 -12.97 25.22 -1.42
C SER A 98 -13.44 24.33 -2.57
N SER A 99 -14.75 24.23 -2.75
CA SER A 99 -15.38 23.59 -3.92
C SER A 99 -15.17 24.31 -5.25
N THR A 100 -14.71 25.57 -5.22
CA THR A 100 -14.55 26.38 -6.44
C THR A 100 -13.09 26.58 -6.83
N SER A 101 -12.14 26.38 -5.90
CA SER A 101 -10.75 26.74 -6.13
C SER A 101 -9.69 25.77 -5.60
N SER A 102 -10.07 24.78 -4.77
CA SER A 102 -9.16 23.68 -4.44
C SER A 102 -9.26 22.58 -5.49
N SER A 103 -8.13 22.03 -5.89
CA SER A 103 -8.08 20.93 -6.87
C SER A 103 -7.24 19.75 -6.39
N LEU A 104 -7.63 18.55 -6.81
CA LEU A 104 -6.95 17.29 -6.47
C LEU A 104 -6.78 16.41 -7.69
N VAL A 105 -5.56 15.93 -7.89
CA VAL A 105 -5.26 14.75 -8.70
C VAL A 105 -4.72 13.68 -7.77
N LEU A 106 -5.45 12.59 -7.61
CA LEU A 106 -5.08 11.47 -6.74
C LEU A 106 -4.96 10.20 -7.56
N LEU A 107 -3.76 9.62 -7.58
CA LEU A 107 -3.54 8.24 -8.01
C LEU A 107 -3.23 7.37 -6.78
N ASP A 108 -4.08 6.38 -6.52
CA ASP A 108 -3.79 5.31 -5.56
C ASP A 108 -3.83 3.97 -6.29
N TRP A 109 -2.74 3.22 -6.24
CA TRP A 109 -2.58 2.01 -7.03
C TRP A 109 -1.59 1.03 -6.41
N PHE A 110 -1.81 -0.24 -6.70
CA PHE A 110 -1.01 -1.34 -6.19
C PHE A 110 -0.77 -2.40 -7.25
N THR A 111 0.21 -3.26 -6.97
CA THR A 111 0.64 -4.36 -7.83
C THR A 111 0.41 -5.70 -7.14
N SER A 112 0.33 -6.78 -7.93
CA SER A 112 0.12 -8.14 -7.44
C SER A 112 1.24 -8.65 -6.53
N GLY A 113 2.41 -8.02 -6.58
CA GLY A 113 3.56 -8.32 -5.73
C GLY A 113 4.86 -8.20 -6.50
N ARG A 114 5.93 -8.84 -6.00
CA ARG A 114 7.25 -8.79 -6.63
C ARG A 114 7.33 -9.73 -7.84
N LEU A 115 7.26 -9.16 -9.05
CA LEU A 115 7.26 -9.92 -10.30
C LEU A 115 8.66 -10.39 -10.75
N VAL A 116 9.70 -9.63 -10.45
CA VAL A 116 11.09 -9.97 -10.81
C VAL A 116 11.78 -10.57 -9.60
N VAL A 117 12.21 -11.82 -9.74
CA VAL A 117 13.03 -12.49 -8.73
C VAL A 117 14.32 -12.96 -9.41
N ASP A 118 15.46 -12.48 -8.93
CA ASP A 118 16.77 -12.91 -9.44
C ASP A 118 17.00 -14.37 -9.02
N GLY A 119 16.89 -15.30 -9.98
CA GLY A 119 17.11 -16.72 -9.73
C GLY A 119 17.19 -17.56 -11.00
N PRO A 120 17.98 -18.66 -11.01
CA PRO A 120 17.94 -19.65 -12.09
C PRO A 120 16.51 -20.15 -12.30
N ARG A 121 16.10 -20.35 -13.57
CA ARG A 121 14.76 -20.88 -13.92
C ARG A 121 14.45 -22.23 -13.24
N ASP A 122 15.49 -22.99 -12.92
CA ASP A 122 15.47 -24.33 -12.30
C ASP A 122 15.78 -24.31 -10.79
N SER A 123 15.69 -23.14 -10.14
CA SER A 123 15.88 -23.02 -8.70
C SER A 123 14.79 -23.77 -7.93
N THR A 124 15.17 -24.76 -7.14
CA THR A 124 14.30 -25.44 -6.15
C THR A 124 14.09 -24.62 -4.88
N ASP A 125 14.79 -23.50 -4.74
CA ASP A 125 14.58 -22.53 -3.66
C ASP A 125 13.24 -21.80 -3.88
N MET A 126 12.21 -22.23 -3.16
CA MET A 126 10.88 -21.62 -3.15
C MET A 126 10.87 -20.13 -2.75
N GLN A 127 11.99 -19.59 -2.27
CA GLN A 127 12.14 -18.15 -2.03
C GLN A 127 12.36 -17.32 -3.30
N ARG A 128 12.48 -17.97 -4.48
CA ARG A 128 12.80 -17.34 -5.76
C ARG A 128 11.72 -17.41 -6.85
N ILE A 129 10.44 -17.55 -6.47
CA ILE A 129 9.31 -17.49 -7.42
C ILE A 129 8.66 -16.10 -7.46
N PRO A 130 8.08 -15.65 -8.60
CA PRO A 130 7.30 -14.43 -8.65
C PRO A 130 6.22 -14.40 -7.56
N GLU A 131 6.23 -13.35 -6.74
CA GLU A 131 5.37 -13.23 -5.56
C GLU A 131 3.97 -12.70 -5.93
N MET A 132 3.36 -13.25 -6.98
CA MET A 132 2.06 -12.81 -7.49
C MET A 132 0.92 -13.21 -6.54
N TRP A 133 0.25 -12.22 -5.97
CA TRP A 133 -0.90 -12.38 -5.08
C TRP A 133 -0.58 -13.28 -3.88
N HIS A 134 0.63 -13.13 -3.33
CA HIS A 134 1.15 -13.94 -2.22
C HIS A 134 1.19 -13.20 -0.89
N PHE A 135 0.52 -12.06 -0.74
CA PHE A 135 0.37 -11.34 0.53
C PHE A 135 -0.89 -11.78 1.29
N TYR A 136 -0.93 -11.54 2.61
CA TYR A 136 -2.09 -11.85 3.44
C TYR A 136 -3.16 -10.77 3.38
N LEU A 137 -2.73 -9.51 3.41
CA LEU A 137 -3.63 -8.36 3.47
C LEU A 137 -3.07 -7.17 2.69
N TYR A 138 -3.90 -6.61 1.82
CA TYR A 138 -3.79 -5.25 1.34
C TYR A 138 -5.10 -4.53 1.62
N HIS A 139 -5.04 -3.44 2.38
CA HIS A 139 -6.18 -2.58 2.65
C HIS A 139 -5.81 -1.13 2.35
N SER A 140 -6.48 -0.50 1.38
CA SER A 140 -6.40 0.94 1.16
C SER A 140 -7.78 1.58 1.32
N ARG A 141 -7.81 2.74 1.97
CA ARG A 141 -9.01 3.57 2.10
C ARG A 141 -8.67 5.00 1.71
N ASN A 142 -9.43 5.53 0.75
CA ASN A 142 -9.39 6.93 0.37
C ASN A 142 -10.69 7.62 0.77
N GLU A 143 -10.62 8.77 1.44
CA GLU A 143 -11.77 9.64 1.70
C GLU A 143 -11.47 11.05 1.22
N VAL A 144 -12.18 11.50 0.17
CA VAL A 144 -12.06 12.85 -0.38
C VAL A 144 -13.26 13.68 0.06
N ARG A 145 -12.97 14.85 0.63
CA ARG A 145 -13.95 15.78 1.16
C ARG A 145 -13.75 17.16 0.54
N ILE A 146 -14.84 17.85 0.25
CA ILE A 146 -14.85 19.24 -0.24
C ILE A 146 -15.83 20.04 0.61
N ASP A 147 -15.41 21.20 1.11
CA ASP A 147 -16.21 22.06 2.00
C ASP A 147 -16.82 21.30 3.19
N GLY A 148 -16.05 20.34 3.72
CA GLY A 148 -16.45 19.49 4.84
C GLY A 148 -17.39 18.33 4.48
N GLN A 149 -17.90 18.26 3.25
CA GLN A 149 -18.75 17.17 2.76
C GLN A 149 -17.93 16.06 2.11
N VAL A 150 -18.36 14.81 2.26
CA VAL A 150 -17.68 13.67 1.63
C VAL A 150 -18.11 13.57 0.16
N LEU A 151 -17.14 13.65 -0.75
CA LEU A 151 -17.35 13.50 -2.18
C LEU A 151 -17.08 12.05 -2.64
N VAL A 152 -15.96 11.47 -2.19
CA VAL A 152 -15.55 10.11 -2.59
C VAL A 152 -15.15 9.32 -1.35
N ARG A 153 -15.58 8.05 -1.31
CA ARG A 153 -15.04 7.02 -0.42
C ARG A 153 -14.71 5.79 -1.25
N ASP A 154 -13.44 5.43 -1.26
CA ASP A 154 -12.96 4.20 -1.86
C ASP A 154 -12.38 3.29 -0.77
N ARG A 155 -12.57 1.98 -0.95
CA ARG A 155 -12.00 0.94 -0.09
C ARG A 155 -11.61 -0.26 -0.94
N GLN A 156 -10.31 -0.50 -1.02
CA GLN A 156 -9.73 -1.69 -1.62
C GLN A 156 -9.33 -2.63 -0.50
N HIS A 157 -10.00 -3.78 -0.40
CA HIS A 157 -9.71 -4.77 0.63
C HIS A 157 -9.47 -6.15 0.00
N LEU A 158 -8.23 -6.58 0.04
CA LEU A 158 -7.78 -7.88 -0.45
C LEU A 158 -7.20 -8.65 0.73
N ALA A 159 -7.84 -9.75 1.08
CA ALA A 159 -7.39 -10.63 2.16
C ALA A 159 -7.54 -12.08 1.73
N GLN A 160 -6.62 -12.92 2.19
CA GLN A 160 -6.65 -14.36 2.00
C GLN A 160 -5.78 -15.05 3.05
N GLU A 161 -6.01 -16.35 3.22
CA GLU A 161 -5.06 -17.23 3.87
C GLU A 161 -4.10 -17.83 2.86
N LEU A 162 -2.90 -18.15 3.31
CA LEU A 162 -1.85 -18.75 2.46
C LEU A 162 -1.38 -20.07 3.07
N PRO A 163 -1.05 -21.07 2.23
CA PRO A 163 -0.46 -22.31 2.70
C PRO A 163 0.92 -22.06 3.31
N GLU A 164 1.36 -22.98 4.17
CA GLU A 164 2.69 -22.96 4.77
C GLU A 164 3.81 -23.05 3.73
N VAL A 165 3.54 -23.67 2.59
CA VAL A 165 4.46 -23.80 1.47
C VAL A 165 3.78 -23.23 0.21
N LEU A 166 4.38 -22.21 -0.40
CA LEU A 166 3.90 -21.65 -1.66
C LEU A 166 4.38 -22.52 -2.83
N GLN A 167 3.46 -22.90 -3.72
CA GLN A 167 3.77 -23.67 -4.92
C GLN A 167 3.61 -22.81 -6.16
N ARG A 168 4.61 -22.83 -7.04
CA ARG A 168 4.69 -21.96 -8.23
C ARG A 168 3.45 -22.01 -9.13
N ASP A 169 2.94 -23.21 -9.39
CA ASP A 169 1.86 -23.43 -10.35
C ASP A 169 0.47 -23.42 -9.71
N THR A 170 0.39 -23.21 -8.39
CA THR A 170 -0.88 -23.15 -7.68
C THR A 170 -1.33 -21.71 -7.52
N LYS A 171 -2.39 -21.32 -8.23
CA LYS A 171 -3.01 -19.99 -8.05
C LYS A 171 -3.63 -19.86 -6.65
N THR A 172 -3.27 -18.79 -5.95
CA THR A 172 -3.96 -18.34 -4.72
C THR A 172 -5.40 -17.89 -5.00
N ASP A 173 -6.20 -17.65 -3.95
CA ASP A 173 -7.56 -17.12 -4.10
C ASP A 173 -7.53 -15.74 -4.78
N LEU A 174 -6.67 -14.84 -4.28
CA LEU A 174 -6.50 -13.53 -4.90
C LEU A 174 -6.01 -13.64 -6.34
N ALA A 175 -5.10 -14.56 -6.66
CA ALA A 175 -4.66 -14.76 -8.04
C ALA A 175 -5.79 -15.19 -8.99
N ARG A 176 -6.75 -15.98 -8.52
CA ARG A 176 -7.92 -16.38 -9.32
C ARG A 176 -8.90 -15.23 -9.50
N ARG A 177 -9.17 -14.46 -8.44
CA ARG A 177 -10.14 -13.36 -8.46
C ARG A 177 -9.66 -12.13 -9.20
N CYS A 178 -8.34 -11.91 -9.22
CA CYS A 178 -7.72 -10.78 -9.89
C CYS A 178 -7.26 -11.09 -11.32
N ASP A 179 -7.41 -12.33 -11.79
CA ASP A 179 -7.07 -12.70 -13.17
C ASP A 179 -7.86 -11.85 -14.18
N PRO A 180 -7.26 -11.39 -15.29
CA PRO A 180 -5.86 -11.55 -15.71
C PRO A 180 -4.93 -10.42 -15.25
N TYR A 181 -5.39 -9.54 -14.36
CA TYR A 181 -4.70 -8.30 -14.02
C TYR A 181 -3.63 -8.51 -12.95
N THR A 182 -2.58 -7.69 -13.03
CA THR A 182 -1.45 -7.69 -12.09
C THR A 182 -1.25 -6.34 -11.40
N CYS A 183 -2.09 -5.35 -11.71
CA CYS A 183 -2.13 -4.07 -11.04
C CYS A 183 -3.55 -3.51 -11.09
N TYR A 184 -3.88 -2.69 -10.09
CA TYR A 184 -5.14 -1.97 -9.99
C TYR A 184 -4.85 -0.56 -9.50
N GLY A 185 -5.63 0.40 -10.00
CA GLY A 185 -5.48 1.80 -9.62
C GLY A 185 -6.81 2.53 -9.64
N LEU A 186 -6.89 3.50 -8.76
CA LEU A 186 -7.93 4.52 -8.69
C LEU A 186 -7.29 5.86 -9.06
N LEU A 187 -7.89 6.55 -10.04
CA LEU A 187 -7.60 7.94 -10.34
C LEU A 187 -8.81 8.78 -9.97
N VAL A 188 -8.62 9.77 -9.11
CA VAL A 188 -9.64 10.77 -8.77
C VAL A 188 -9.15 12.14 -9.23
N LEU A 189 -10.01 12.84 -9.97
CA LEU A 189 -9.81 14.20 -10.43
C LEU A 189 -10.94 15.05 -9.84
N VAL A 190 -10.58 16.05 -9.02
CA VAL A 190 -11.52 17.01 -8.40
C VAL A 190 -11.07 18.42 -8.73
#